data_AF-A0A3D9CZ97-F1
#
_entry.id   AF-A0A3D9CZ97-F1
#
_cell.length_a   1.000
_cell.length_b   1.000
_cell.length_c   1.000
_cell.angle_alpha   90.00
_cell.angle_beta   90.00
_cell.angle_gamma   90.00
#
_symmetry.space_group_name_H-M   'P 1'
#
loop_
_entity.id
_entity.type
_entity.pdbx_description
1 polymer ?
#
loop_
_entity_poly.entity_id
_entity_poly.type
_entity_poly.pdbx_seq_one_letter_code
_entity_poly.pdbx_strand_id
1 'polypeptide(L)'
;MGCPRINTGNFLPLLKVVYKRLPNVEKSGQAKTKGGSKFCVSSTNYKYQSQELQETGFYSFKWRNYMPDVGRFFNIDPLAEKYPTWTPYAFSGNRVIDARELEGLEPYIVTGRAFIPQKTLSNPKPFTDTKSFAGDNRNSYNVNATSYRTEQKVRIDFDNNKVTTLSNKASGSTGFDKNGKAIEHSASEKAGPTPTYTSGTMKDGSTTIHMEVDASNKLVSGAPSINYDVNVTLTQQENGSFNYNIEGKTDGFPAYEFFITDEKTNNSYLIYGSSPTVTGDSPTALFPPMEKTVDKAGNSAFMNPTDEKKFK
;
A
#
# COMPACT_ATOMS: atom_id res chain seq x y z
N MET A 1 -52.96 44.91 -36.44
CA MET A 1 -53.38 43.58 -36.93
C MET A 1 -52.53 42.55 -36.21
N GLY A 2 -53.12 41.82 -35.26
CA GLY A 2 -52.46 40.80 -34.45
C GLY A 2 -52.70 39.40 -35.03
N CYS A 3 -51.67 38.56 -34.95
CA CYS A 3 -51.70 37.15 -35.35
C CYS A 3 -52.31 36.29 -34.22
N PRO A 4 -53.15 35.27 -34.50
CA PRO A 4 -53.84 34.50 -33.48
C PRO A 4 -52.97 33.38 -32.85
N ARG A 5 -53.31 33.04 -31.59
CA ARG A 5 -52.89 31.83 -30.86
C ARG A 5 -53.72 30.62 -31.28
N ILE A 6 -53.14 29.40 -31.26
CA ILE A 6 -53.80 28.16 -30.79
C ILE A 6 -52.79 27.33 -29.98
N ASN A 7 -53.35 26.56 -29.05
CA ASN A 7 -52.86 26.10 -27.75
C ASN A 7 -53.06 24.57 -27.66
N THR A 8 -52.13 23.81 -27.08
CA THR A 8 -52.30 22.51 -26.37
C THR A 8 -50.94 22.19 -25.71
N GLY A 9 -50.77 21.65 -24.52
CA GLY A 9 -51.63 21.03 -23.52
C GLY A 9 -50.70 20.43 -22.44
N ASN A 10 -51.20 20.35 -21.21
CA ASN A 10 -50.53 19.96 -19.97
C ASN A 10 -49.75 18.62 -20.00
N PHE A 11 -48.62 18.56 -19.28
CA PHE A 11 -48.25 17.45 -18.38
C PHE A 11 -47.52 17.99 -17.12
N LEU A 12 -47.97 17.54 -15.94
CA LEU A 12 -47.53 17.91 -14.57
C LEU A 12 -46.25 17.11 -14.13
N PRO A 13 -45.79 17.12 -12.86
CA PRO A 13 -44.61 17.82 -12.34
C PRO A 13 -43.57 16.83 -11.73
N LEU A 14 -42.67 17.32 -10.84
CA LEU A 14 -41.67 16.60 -10.00
C LEU A 14 -40.30 16.46 -10.69
N LEU A 15 -39.15 16.84 -10.11
CA LEU A 15 -38.71 16.78 -8.72
C LEU A 15 -37.64 17.89 -8.51
N LYS A 16 -37.93 18.90 -7.66
CA LYS A 16 -36.90 19.83 -7.17
C LYS A 16 -36.09 19.11 -6.09
N VAL A 17 -34.87 18.68 -6.41
CA VAL A 17 -33.88 18.32 -5.38
C VAL A 17 -32.95 19.53 -5.18
N VAL A 18 -33.05 20.09 -3.98
CA VAL A 18 -32.29 21.24 -3.49
C VAL A 18 -30.84 20.80 -3.23
N TYR A 19 -29.89 21.24 -4.05
CA TYR A 19 -28.49 21.24 -3.64
C TYR A 19 -28.28 22.36 -2.61
N LYS A 20 -28.04 21.98 -1.35
CA LYS A 20 -27.51 22.88 -0.33
C LYS A 20 -26.13 23.37 -0.79
N ARG A 21 -26.06 24.66 -1.09
CA ARG A 21 -24.84 25.40 -1.40
C ARG A 21 -23.94 25.38 -0.15
N LEU A 22 -22.86 24.59 -0.17
CA LEU A 22 -21.78 24.71 0.81
C LEU A 22 -21.02 26.02 0.56
N PRO A 23 -20.52 26.71 1.61
CA PRO A 23 -20.05 28.08 1.51
C PRO A 23 -18.76 28.20 0.69
N ASN A 24 -18.74 29.19 -0.20
CA ASN A 24 -17.55 29.61 -0.94
C ASN A 24 -16.47 30.08 0.03
N VAL A 25 -15.25 29.55 -0.13
CA VAL A 25 -14.05 30.12 0.46
C VAL A 25 -13.76 31.43 -0.27
N GLU A 26 -14.07 32.57 0.34
CA GLU A 26 -13.48 33.86 -0.03
C GLU A 26 -11.99 33.84 0.29
N LYS A 27 -11.13 34.26 -0.65
CA LYS A 27 -10.00 35.17 -0.38
C LYS A 27 -9.58 35.97 -1.63
N SER A 28 -10.00 37.25 -1.60
CA SER A 28 -9.25 38.49 -1.85
C SER A 28 -7.97 38.52 -2.71
N GLY A 29 -8.01 39.35 -3.75
CA GLY A 29 -6.87 40.07 -4.31
C GLY A 29 -7.34 41.34 -5.03
N GLN A 30 -7.11 42.52 -4.44
CA GLN A 30 -7.54 43.82 -4.97
C GLN A 30 -6.73 44.25 -6.21
N ALA A 31 -7.42 44.77 -7.22
CA ALA A 31 -6.81 45.47 -8.36
C ALA A 31 -6.63 46.97 -8.04
N LYS A 32 -5.45 47.53 -8.37
CA LYS A 32 -5.27 48.98 -8.60
C LYS A 32 -5.05 49.22 -10.09
N THR A 33 -5.87 50.08 -10.68
CA THR A 33 -5.92 50.38 -12.11
C THR A 33 -4.92 51.44 -12.53
N LYS A 34 -4.44 51.36 -13.77
CA LYS A 34 -4.25 52.49 -14.71
C LYS A 34 -4.01 51.95 -16.13
N GLY A 35 -4.97 52.21 -17.02
CA GLY A 35 -4.82 52.18 -18.48
C GLY A 35 -4.60 50.80 -19.13
N GLY A 36 -5.64 50.30 -19.81
CA GLY A 36 -5.58 49.11 -20.67
C GLY A 36 -6.52 48.01 -20.18
N SER A 37 -7.51 47.66 -20.99
CA SER A 37 -8.41 46.53 -20.75
C SER A 37 -7.62 45.22 -20.77
N LYS A 38 -7.11 44.79 -19.62
CA LYS A 38 -6.62 43.42 -19.43
C LYS A 38 -7.84 42.52 -19.23
N PHE A 39 -8.14 41.74 -20.26
CA PHE A 39 -8.97 40.54 -20.14
C PHE A 39 -8.22 39.56 -19.23
N CYS A 40 -8.58 39.50 -17.95
CA CYS A 40 -8.08 38.47 -17.06
C CYS A 40 -8.86 37.19 -17.36
N VAL A 41 -8.31 36.32 -18.22
CA VAL A 41 -8.72 34.92 -18.24
C VAL A 41 -8.22 34.33 -16.92
N SER A 42 -9.10 34.16 -15.93
CA SER A 42 -8.80 33.35 -14.76
C SER A 42 -8.85 31.88 -15.17
N SER A 43 -7.79 31.41 -15.85
CA SER A 43 -7.68 30.04 -16.35
C SER A 43 -7.27 29.08 -15.23
N THR A 44 -8.18 28.85 -14.28
CA THR A 44 -8.15 27.62 -13.50
C THR A 44 -9.49 26.95 -13.69
N ASN A 45 -9.67 26.31 -14.85
CA ASN A 45 -10.87 25.53 -15.18
C ASN A 45 -10.92 24.19 -14.42
N TYR A 46 -10.27 24.06 -13.27
CA TYR A 46 -10.28 22.86 -12.46
C TYR A 46 -11.62 22.73 -11.72
N LYS A 47 -12.33 21.61 -11.90
CA LYS A 47 -13.63 21.38 -11.23
C LYS A 47 -13.72 19.98 -10.63
N TYR A 48 -14.30 19.02 -11.35
CA TYR A 48 -14.55 17.68 -10.84
C TYR A 48 -13.23 16.94 -10.58
N GLN A 49 -13.09 16.37 -9.37
CA GLN A 49 -11.87 15.71 -8.87
C GLN A 49 -10.57 16.53 -9.03
N SER A 50 -10.69 17.88 -9.04
CA SER A 50 -9.60 18.81 -9.29
C SER A 50 -8.95 18.67 -10.67
N GLN A 51 -9.69 18.18 -11.66
CA GLN A 51 -9.23 18.04 -13.04
C GLN A 51 -9.67 19.22 -13.91
N GLU A 52 -8.85 19.54 -14.92
CA GLU A 52 -9.08 20.65 -15.83
C GLU A 52 -10.26 20.36 -16.75
N LEU A 53 -11.27 21.23 -16.76
CA LEU A 53 -12.37 21.23 -17.71
C LEU A 53 -11.92 21.95 -18.99
N GLN A 54 -11.84 21.21 -20.08
CA GLN A 54 -11.57 21.74 -21.40
C GLN A 54 -12.81 22.49 -21.96
N GLU A 55 -12.59 23.34 -22.96
CA GLU A 55 -13.68 24.07 -23.65
C GLU A 55 -14.70 23.12 -24.31
N THR A 56 -14.28 21.90 -24.63
CA THR A 56 -15.11 20.81 -25.15
C THR A 56 -16.11 20.25 -24.12
N GLY A 57 -15.98 20.62 -22.84
CA GLY A 57 -16.76 20.07 -21.74
C GLY A 57 -16.18 18.78 -21.15
N PHE A 58 -15.01 18.33 -21.63
CA PHE A 58 -14.34 17.14 -21.11
C PHE A 58 -13.40 17.49 -19.97
N TYR A 59 -13.26 16.58 -19.02
CA TYR A 59 -12.23 16.67 -18.00
C TYR A 59 -10.95 16.01 -18.48
N SER A 60 -9.83 16.74 -18.45
CA SER A 60 -8.52 16.20 -18.78
C SER A 60 -7.95 15.48 -17.57
N PHE A 61 -7.90 14.15 -17.65
CA PHE A 61 -7.16 13.29 -16.71
C PHE A 61 -5.80 12.96 -17.34
N LYS A 62 -4.79 12.62 -16.54
CA LYS A 62 -3.38 12.46 -16.95
C LYS A 62 -3.19 11.60 -18.21
N TRP A 63 -4.02 10.57 -18.38
CA TRP A 63 -3.90 9.59 -19.46
C TRP A 63 -5.09 9.55 -20.42
N ARG A 64 -6.22 10.17 -20.07
CA ARG A 64 -7.50 10.02 -20.78
C ARG A 64 -8.35 11.27 -20.64
N ASN A 65 -9.24 11.53 -21.59
CA ASN A 65 -10.25 12.58 -21.44
C ASN A 65 -11.57 11.97 -20.94
N TYR A 66 -12.11 12.48 -19.84
CA TYR A 66 -13.37 12.03 -19.25
C TYR A 66 -14.54 12.85 -19.78
N MET A 67 -15.57 12.15 -20.24
CA MET A 67 -16.83 12.71 -20.71
C MET A 67 -17.85 12.66 -19.55
N PRO A 68 -18.09 13.78 -18.84
CA PRO A 68 -18.95 13.80 -17.65
C PRO A 68 -20.43 13.57 -17.98
N ASP A 69 -20.85 13.86 -19.21
CA ASP A 69 -22.19 13.61 -19.74
C ASP A 69 -22.47 12.11 -19.93
N VAL A 70 -21.47 11.33 -20.37
CA VAL A 70 -21.59 9.88 -20.59
C VAL A 70 -21.15 9.07 -19.37
N GLY A 71 -20.34 9.65 -18.48
CA GLY A 71 -19.76 8.94 -17.34
C GLY A 71 -18.73 7.89 -17.75
N ARG A 72 -17.98 8.16 -18.84
CA ARG A 72 -16.98 7.27 -19.43
C ARG A 72 -15.76 8.06 -19.89
N PHE A 73 -14.63 7.38 -20.01
CA PHE A 73 -13.50 7.93 -20.74
C PHE A 73 -13.73 7.88 -22.24
N PHE A 74 -13.26 8.91 -22.95
CA PHE A 74 -13.24 8.95 -24.40
C PHE A 74 -12.18 7.99 -24.97
N ASN A 75 -11.05 7.85 -24.27
CA ASN A 75 -9.92 7.03 -24.68
C ASN A 75 -9.96 5.64 -24.02
N ILE A 76 -9.50 4.62 -24.74
CA ILE A 76 -9.26 3.26 -24.21
C ILE A 76 -8.22 3.35 -23.09
N ASP A 77 -8.46 2.67 -21.97
CA ASP A 77 -7.49 2.49 -20.91
C ASP A 77 -6.21 1.79 -21.43
N PRO A 78 -5.02 2.40 -21.30
CA PRO A 78 -3.76 1.74 -21.65
C PRO A 78 -3.54 0.40 -20.93
N LEU A 79 -4.20 0.16 -19.80
CA LEU A 79 -4.13 -1.08 -19.03
C LEU A 79 -5.35 -1.98 -19.20
N ALA A 80 -6.22 -1.71 -20.18
CA ALA A 80 -7.43 -2.50 -20.44
C ALA A 80 -7.16 -4.01 -20.53
N GLU A 81 -6.02 -4.41 -21.11
CA GLU A 81 -5.64 -5.83 -21.25
C GLU A 81 -5.41 -6.54 -19.90
N LYS A 82 -5.05 -5.80 -18.84
CA LYS A 82 -4.80 -6.38 -17.50
C LYS A 82 -6.10 -6.60 -16.70
N TYR A 83 -7.20 -5.95 -17.08
CA TYR A 83 -8.49 -6.05 -16.39
C TYR A 83 -9.60 -6.47 -17.37
N PRO A 84 -9.60 -7.73 -17.84
CA PRO A 84 -10.56 -8.20 -18.85
C PRO A 84 -12.02 -8.18 -18.37
N THR A 85 -12.24 -8.15 -17.05
CA THR A 85 -13.57 -8.05 -16.43
C THR A 85 -14.11 -6.63 -16.38
N TRP A 86 -13.30 -5.62 -16.70
CA TRP A 86 -13.67 -4.21 -16.67
C TRP A 86 -13.75 -3.66 -18.10
N THR A 87 -14.69 -2.74 -18.34
CA THR A 87 -14.76 -2.08 -19.65
C THR A 87 -13.56 -1.15 -19.83
N PRO A 88 -12.93 -1.10 -21.02
CA PRO A 88 -11.79 -0.22 -21.31
C PRO A 88 -12.07 1.27 -21.13
N TYR A 89 -13.34 1.65 -20.96
CA TYR A 89 -13.80 3.04 -20.81
C TYR A 89 -14.35 3.34 -19.41
N ALA A 90 -14.15 2.43 -18.44
CA ALA A 90 -14.68 2.57 -17.09
C ALA A 90 -14.08 3.79 -16.39
N PHE A 91 -14.94 4.57 -15.73
CA PHE A 91 -14.54 5.71 -14.90
C PHE A 91 -14.81 5.38 -13.43
N SER A 92 -13.79 5.54 -12.57
CA SER A 92 -13.82 5.24 -11.12
C SER A 92 -14.39 3.83 -10.81
N GLY A 93 -14.12 2.84 -11.67
CA GLY A 93 -14.67 1.49 -11.53
C GLY A 93 -16.19 1.41 -11.47
N ASN A 94 -16.89 2.33 -12.13
CA ASN A 94 -18.34 2.53 -12.03
C ASN A 94 -18.86 2.86 -10.62
N ARG A 95 -17.99 3.31 -9.72
CA ARG A 95 -18.28 3.75 -8.36
C ARG A 95 -18.11 5.27 -8.20
N VAL A 96 -18.78 6.04 -9.05
CA VAL A 96 -18.54 7.50 -9.20
C VAL A 96 -18.97 8.36 -8.02
N ILE A 97 -19.71 7.79 -7.06
CA ILE A 97 -20.20 8.49 -5.86
C ILE A 97 -19.16 8.42 -4.74
N ASP A 98 -18.48 7.29 -4.60
CA ASP A 98 -17.65 6.96 -3.44
C ASP A 98 -16.21 6.57 -3.78
N ALA A 99 -15.88 6.42 -5.07
CA ALA A 99 -14.52 6.25 -5.56
C ALA A 99 -14.06 7.46 -6.36
N ARG A 100 -12.83 7.90 -6.08
CA ARG A 100 -12.08 8.83 -6.93
C ARG A 100 -11.43 8.04 -8.06
N GLU A 101 -11.31 8.63 -9.24
CA GLU A 101 -10.48 8.04 -10.29
C GLU A 101 -9.03 8.23 -9.88
N LEU A 102 -8.31 7.11 -9.72
CA LEU A 102 -6.97 7.14 -9.16
C LEU A 102 -5.89 7.39 -10.22
N GLU A 103 -6.21 7.56 -11.50
CA GLU A 103 -5.25 7.95 -12.56
C GLU A 103 -3.96 7.10 -12.64
N GLY A 104 -3.97 5.90 -12.06
CA GLY A 104 -2.77 5.11 -11.90
C GLY A 104 -1.91 5.37 -10.66
N LEU A 105 -2.47 6.00 -9.65
CA LEU A 105 -1.92 6.34 -8.33
C LEU A 105 -2.51 5.45 -7.24
N GLU A 106 -2.91 4.23 -7.59
CA GLU A 106 -3.40 3.27 -6.61
C GLU A 106 -2.32 3.02 -5.54
N PRO A 107 -2.74 2.76 -4.29
CA PRO A 107 -1.79 2.68 -3.19
C PRO A 107 -0.81 1.51 -3.31
N TYR A 108 0.34 1.67 -2.68
CA TYR A 108 1.30 0.58 -2.52
C TYR A 108 1.15 -0.06 -1.15
N ILE A 109 1.41 -1.35 -1.06
CA ILE A 109 1.49 -2.05 0.21
C ILE A 109 2.94 -2.47 0.42
N VAL A 110 3.55 -2.01 1.51
CA VAL A 110 4.83 -2.55 2.00
C VAL A 110 4.53 -3.58 3.07
N THR A 111 5.05 -4.80 2.87
CA THR A 111 4.90 -5.91 3.82
C THR A 111 6.29 -6.37 4.26
N GLY A 112 6.56 -6.33 5.56
CA GLY A 112 7.76 -6.89 6.18
C GLY A 112 7.38 -8.03 7.12
N ARG A 113 7.96 -9.21 6.93
CA ARG A 113 7.68 -10.38 7.77
C ARG A 113 8.95 -11.10 8.19
N ALA A 114 8.89 -11.71 9.36
CA ALA A 114 9.83 -12.73 9.79
C ALA A 114 9.10 -14.06 9.97
N PHE A 115 9.71 -15.17 9.56
CA PHE A 115 9.14 -16.52 9.68
C PHE A 115 10.24 -17.58 9.86
N ILE A 116 9.92 -18.69 10.52
CA ILE A 116 10.82 -19.81 10.74
C ILE A 116 10.62 -20.84 9.60
N PRO A 117 11.61 -21.07 8.72
CA PRO A 117 11.46 -22.03 7.62
C PRO A 117 11.17 -23.47 8.07
N GLN A 118 11.73 -23.88 9.20
CA GLN A 118 11.58 -25.24 9.74
C GLN A 118 10.17 -25.48 10.28
N LYS A 119 9.74 -26.75 10.31
CA LYS A 119 8.49 -27.15 10.97
C LYS A 119 8.56 -27.00 12.49
N THR A 120 9.72 -27.29 13.08
CA THR A 120 9.95 -27.21 14.52
C THR A 120 11.39 -26.79 14.80
N LEU A 121 11.60 -26.09 15.92
CA LEU A 121 12.92 -25.77 16.47
C LEU A 121 13.10 -26.46 17.81
N SER A 122 14.25 -27.07 18.05
CA SER A 122 14.55 -27.68 19.35
C SER A 122 14.65 -26.63 20.44
N ASN A 123 14.11 -26.93 21.63
CA ASN A 123 14.29 -26.09 22.79
C ASN A 123 15.71 -26.29 23.37
N PRO A 124 16.54 -25.23 23.47
CA PRO A 124 17.88 -25.35 24.03
C PRO A 124 17.89 -25.64 25.54
N LYS A 125 16.76 -25.51 26.26
CA LYS A 125 16.65 -25.85 27.68
C LYS A 125 16.25 -27.33 27.83
N PRO A 126 17.17 -28.26 28.17
CA PRO A 126 16.88 -29.69 28.15
C PRO A 126 15.94 -30.16 29.27
N PHE A 127 15.86 -29.40 30.37
CA PHE A 127 15.13 -29.77 31.59
C PHE A 127 13.67 -29.30 31.65
N THR A 128 13.10 -28.75 30.57
CA THR A 128 11.68 -28.35 30.50
C THR A 128 10.82 -29.43 29.83
N ASP A 129 9.52 -29.47 30.10
CA ASP A 129 8.59 -30.38 29.42
C ASP A 129 8.50 -30.07 27.92
N THR A 130 8.60 -28.79 27.56
CA THR A 130 8.73 -28.35 26.16
C THR A 130 10.07 -28.75 25.58
N LYS A 131 10.04 -29.60 24.56
CA LYS A 131 11.22 -30.09 23.84
C LYS A 131 11.45 -29.38 22.51
N SER A 132 10.39 -28.81 21.91
CA SER A 132 10.51 -28.03 20.68
C SER A 132 9.43 -26.96 20.57
N PHE A 133 9.67 -25.97 19.71
CA PHE A 133 8.74 -24.91 19.35
C PHE A 133 8.28 -25.07 17.91
N ALA A 134 7.04 -24.70 17.61
CA ALA A 134 6.53 -24.65 16.25
C ALA A 134 7.26 -23.59 15.41
N GLY A 135 7.68 -23.97 14.21
CA GLY A 135 8.04 -23.04 13.15
C GLY A 135 6.93 -22.91 12.11
N ASP A 136 7.19 -22.17 11.03
CA ASP A 136 6.17 -21.83 10.03
C ASP A 136 6.16 -22.82 8.85
N ASN A 137 7.14 -23.73 8.78
CA ASN A 137 7.26 -24.79 7.78
C ASN A 137 7.19 -24.27 6.33
N ARG A 138 8.05 -23.30 6.01
CA ARG A 138 8.08 -22.58 4.72
C ARG A 138 9.39 -22.82 3.98
N ASN A 139 9.31 -22.96 2.66
CA ASN A 139 10.47 -23.15 1.77
C ASN A 139 10.62 -22.04 0.70
N SER A 140 9.87 -20.94 0.88
CA SER A 140 9.83 -19.80 -0.02
C SER A 140 9.47 -18.51 0.70
N TYR A 141 9.89 -17.41 0.09
CA TYR A 141 9.31 -16.10 0.33
C TYR A 141 7.95 -16.04 -0.36
N ASN A 142 6.92 -15.58 0.33
CA ASN A 142 5.56 -15.58 -0.20
C ASN A 142 4.70 -14.47 0.44
N VAL A 143 4.24 -13.53 -0.38
CA VAL A 143 3.45 -12.36 0.06
C VAL A 143 2.05 -12.76 0.57
N ASN A 144 1.51 -13.88 0.07
CA ASN A 144 0.19 -14.41 0.44
C ASN A 144 0.26 -15.43 1.60
N ALA A 145 1.44 -15.67 2.18
CA ALA A 145 1.60 -16.58 3.30
C ALA A 145 0.79 -16.13 4.54
N THR A 146 0.16 -17.11 5.19
CA THR A 146 -0.56 -16.92 6.46
C THR A 146 0.22 -17.42 7.68
N SER A 147 1.33 -18.14 7.46
CA SER A 147 2.27 -18.56 8.51
C SER A 147 3.49 -17.64 8.55
N TYR A 148 3.68 -17.00 9.70
CA TYR A 148 4.80 -16.12 10.01
C TYR A 148 4.90 -15.91 11.52
N ARG A 149 6.09 -15.49 11.96
CA ARG A 149 6.34 -15.06 13.34
C ARG A 149 5.96 -13.62 13.58
N THR A 150 6.30 -12.73 12.66
CA THR A 150 5.96 -11.31 12.74
C THR A 150 5.50 -10.79 11.38
N GLU A 151 4.60 -9.81 11.40
CA GLU A 151 4.18 -9.05 10.24
C GLU A 151 4.00 -7.58 10.61
N GLN A 152 4.60 -6.71 9.82
CA GLN A 152 4.17 -5.33 9.68
C GLN A 152 3.77 -5.08 8.23
N LYS A 153 2.59 -4.50 8.05
CA LYS A 153 2.02 -4.22 6.74
C LYS A 153 1.50 -2.79 6.74
N VAL A 154 1.95 -1.98 5.79
CA VAL A 154 1.50 -0.59 5.64
C VAL A 154 0.99 -0.34 4.22
N ARG A 155 -0.03 0.49 4.10
CA ARG A 155 -0.58 0.97 2.84
C ARG A 155 -0.20 2.43 2.65
N ILE A 156 0.45 2.75 1.54
CA ILE A 156 0.93 4.07 1.17
C ILE A 156 0.01 4.65 0.11
N ASP A 157 -0.73 5.69 0.48
CA ASP A 157 -1.68 6.39 -0.37
C ASP A 157 -1.16 7.81 -0.61
N PHE A 158 -0.48 8.00 -1.75
CA PHE A 158 0.12 9.29 -2.12
C PHE A 158 -0.93 10.35 -2.40
N ASP A 159 -2.05 9.96 -3.01
CA ASP A 159 -3.20 10.83 -3.26
C ASP A 159 -3.72 11.49 -1.99
N ASN A 160 -3.93 10.67 -0.96
CA ASN A 160 -4.42 11.13 0.33
C ASN A 160 -3.30 11.60 1.26
N ASN A 161 -2.05 11.60 0.80
CA ASN A 161 -0.85 11.91 1.60
C ASN A 161 -0.84 11.15 2.93
N LYS A 162 -1.24 9.89 2.90
CA LYS A 162 -1.52 9.09 4.10
C LYS A 162 -0.88 7.72 4.00
N VAL A 163 -0.22 7.32 5.07
CA VAL A 163 0.17 5.93 5.30
C VAL A 163 -0.72 5.33 6.38
N THR A 164 -1.22 4.12 6.16
CA THR A 164 -2.06 3.39 7.11
C THR A 164 -1.42 2.05 7.46
N THR A 165 -1.21 1.79 8.74
CA THR A 165 -0.80 0.46 9.20
C THR A 165 -1.97 -0.51 9.07
N LEU A 166 -1.81 -1.52 8.21
CA LEU A 166 -2.78 -2.59 8.00
C LEU A 166 -2.57 -3.76 8.98
N SER A 167 -1.32 -4.01 9.37
CA SER A 167 -0.95 -5.08 10.30
C SER A 167 0.31 -4.70 11.09
N ASN A 168 0.35 -5.10 12.36
CA ASN A 168 1.52 -5.06 13.23
C ASN A 168 1.34 -6.15 14.29
N LYS A 169 1.76 -7.38 13.96
CA LYS A 169 1.42 -8.58 14.72
C LYS A 169 2.60 -9.53 14.87
N ALA A 170 2.86 -9.96 16.09
CA ALA A 170 3.65 -11.14 16.41
C ALA A 170 2.70 -12.31 16.70
N SER A 171 2.90 -13.43 16.01
CA SER A 171 2.15 -14.67 16.25
C SER A 171 2.49 -15.25 17.63
N GLY A 172 1.54 -15.97 18.23
CA GLY A 172 1.78 -16.74 19.45
C GLY A 172 2.73 -17.92 19.22
N SER A 173 3.48 -18.31 20.23
CA SER A 173 4.36 -19.48 20.21
C SER A 173 3.58 -20.73 20.63
N THR A 174 3.98 -21.88 20.10
CA THR A 174 3.47 -23.19 20.51
C THR A 174 4.65 -24.08 20.90
N GLY A 175 4.61 -24.65 22.09
CA GLY A 175 5.59 -25.61 22.59
C GLY A 175 5.06 -27.05 22.52
N PHE A 176 5.92 -27.99 22.13
CA PHE A 176 5.62 -29.42 22.02
C PHE A 176 6.44 -30.25 23.01
N ASP A 177 5.85 -31.34 23.49
CA ASP A 177 6.55 -32.36 24.28
C ASP A 177 7.42 -33.29 23.42
N LYS A 178 8.07 -34.29 24.05
CA LYS A 178 8.91 -35.29 23.37
C LYS A 178 8.17 -36.14 22.32
N ASN A 179 6.84 -36.21 22.40
CA ASN A 179 5.99 -36.99 21.49
C ASN A 179 5.37 -36.10 20.39
N GLY A 180 5.69 -34.79 20.38
CA GLY A 180 5.12 -33.82 19.44
C GLY A 180 3.71 -33.33 19.81
N LYS A 181 3.23 -33.60 21.03
CA LYS A 181 1.95 -33.07 21.51
C LYS A 181 2.13 -31.63 21.97
N ALA A 182 1.24 -30.74 21.54
CA ALA A 182 1.24 -29.35 22.01
C ALA A 182 0.88 -29.31 23.51
N ILE A 183 1.71 -28.64 24.31
CA ILE A 183 1.57 -28.59 25.76
C ILE A 183 1.51 -27.16 26.30
N GLU A 184 1.91 -26.17 25.50
CA GLU A 184 1.84 -24.75 25.86
C GLU A 184 1.65 -23.87 24.64
N HIS A 185 0.96 -22.75 24.83
CA HIS A 185 0.69 -21.75 23.82
C HIS A 185 0.72 -20.35 24.41
N SER A 186 1.32 -19.40 23.70
CA SER A 186 1.22 -17.98 24.05
C SER A 186 0.22 -17.26 23.15
N ALA A 187 -0.34 -16.14 23.63
CA ALA A 187 -1.14 -15.27 22.80
C ALA A 187 -0.29 -14.54 21.74
N SER A 188 -0.95 -14.03 20.70
CA SER A 188 -0.34 -13.08 19.77
C SER A 188 -0.24 -11.68 20.38
N GLU A 189 0.75 -10.91 19.96
CA GLU A 189 0.98 -9.54 20.43
C GLU A 189 1.30 -8.61 19.25
N LYS A 190 1.71 -7.37 19.53
CA LYS A 190 2.29 -6.49 18.51
C LYS A 190 3.71 -6.96 18.18
N ALA A 191 4.11 -6.82 16.92
CA ALA A 191 5.47 -7.17 16.49
C ALA A 191 6.52 -6.14 16.95
N GLY A 192 6.10 -4.90 17.16
CA GLY A 192 6.96 -3.80 17.58
C GLY A 192 6.17 -2.49 17.64
N PRO A 193 6.86 -1.34 17.66
CA PRO A 193 6.25 -0.02 17.48
C PRO A 193 5.37 0.04 16.22
N THR A 194 4.39 0.94 16.20
CA THR A 194 3.61 1.19 14.98
C THR A 194 4.54 1.79 13.92
N PRO A 195 4.60 1.24 12.68
CA PRO A 195 5.42 1.81 11.62
C PRO A 195 5.15 3.30 11.41
N THR A 196 6.22 4.07 11.19
CA THR A 196 6.14 5.51 10.96
C THR A 196 6.55 5.86 9.53
N TYR A 197 6.33 7.10 9.11
CA TYR A 197 6.66 7.52 7.75
C TYR A 197 7.00 9.00 7.65
N THR A 198 7.77 9.35 6.62
CA THR A 198 8.10 10.73 6.30
C THR A 198 7.00 11.34 5.42
N SER A 199 6.18 12.22 5.99
CA SER A 199 5.05 12.83 5.28
C SER A 199 5.44 13.97 4.33
N GLY A 200 6.60 14.58 4.54
CA GLY A 200 7.03 15.79 3.82
C GLY A 200 7.17 15.63 2.31
N THR A 201 7.50 14.43 1.85
CA THR A 201 7.78 14.10 0.45
C THR A 201 6.60 13.43 -0.26
N MET A 202 5.51 13.13 0.46
CA MET A 202 4.37 12.38 -0.09
C MET A 202 3.73 13.08 -1.29
N LYS A 203 3.69 14.42 -1.27
CA LYS A 203 3.16 15.24 -2.37
C LYS A 203 3.99 15.13 -3.65
N ASP A 204 5.26 14.75 -3.51
CA ASP A 204 6.20 14.56 -4.61
C ASP A 204 6.22 13.07 -5.06
N GLY A 205 5.26 12.25 -4.59
CA GLY A 205 5.16 10.83 -4.91
C GLY A 205 6.23 9.97 -4.22
N SER A 206 6.84 10.46 -3.13
CA SER A 206 7.91 9.76 -2.41
C SER A 206 7.67 9.68 -0.91
N THR A 207 8.01 8.58 -0.27
CA THR A 207 8.03 8.48 1.20
C THR A 207 8.96 7.40 1.69
N THR A 208 9.47 7.57 2.90
CA THR A 208 10.21 6.55 3.63
C THR A 208 9.35 6.04 4.77
N ILE A 209 9.15 4.74 4.83
CA ILE A 209 8.48 4.01 5.91
C ILE A 209 9.56 3.45 6.83
N HIS A 210 9.48 3.77 8.12
CA HIS A 210 10.31 3.14 9.15
C HIS A 210 9.54 1.99 9.79
N MET A 211 10.13 0.81 9.77
CA MET A 211 9.55 -0.44 10.27
C MET A 211 10.52 -1.07 11.28
N GLU A 212 10.03 -1.33 12.48
CA GLU A 212 10.82 -1.85 13.60
C GLU A 212 10.07 -2.99 14.28
N VAL A 213 10.77 -4.10 14.50
CA VAL A 213 10.26 -5.28 15.19
C VAL A 213 11.17 -5.65 16.36
N ASP A 214 10.52 -5.97 17.48
CA ASP A 214 11.11 -6.50 18.70
C ASP A 214 10.10 -7.49 19.30
N ALA A 215 10.20 -8.75 18.87
CA ALA A 215 9.25 -9.79 19.22
C ALA A 215 9.92 -10.98 19.93
N SER A 216 9.85 -11.01 21.25
CA SER A 216 10.36 -12.08 22.12
C SER A 216 9.47 -13.32 22.15
N ASN A 217 10.05 -14.51 22.31
CA ASN A 217 9.29 -15.73 22.62
C ASN A 217 8.73 -15.72 24.05
N LYS A 218 7.42 -15.61 24.22
CA LYS A 218 6.77 -15.49 25.54
C LYS A 218 6.75 -16.76 26.38
N LEU A 219 6.97 -17.93 25.76
CA LEU A 219 7.08 -19.19 26.50
C LEU A 219 8.45 -19.35 27.16
N VAL A 220 9.43 -18.53 26.78
CA VAL A 220 10.80 -18.62 27.30
C VAL A 220 11.23 -17.26 27.82
N SER A 221 11.15 -17.10 29.15
CA SER A 221 11.68 -15.92 29.82
C SER A 221 13.18 -15.74 29.50
N GLY A 222 13.54 -14.52 29.11
CA GLY A 222 14.90 -14.14 28.71
C GLY A 222 15.34 -14.62 27.32
N ALA A 223 14.44 -15.18 26.52
CA ALA A 223 14.77 -15.49 25.13
C ALA A 223 15.03 -14.19 24.35
N PRO A 224 16.04 -14.18 23.46
CA PRO A 224 16.24 -13.06 22.56
C PRO A 224 15.01 -12.86 21.66
N SER A 225 14.81 -11.61 21.26
CA SER A 225 13.74 -11.23 20.36
C SER A 225 14.11 -11.48 18.91
N ILE A 226 13.10 -11.62 18.06
CA ILE A 226 13.25 -11.40 16.62
C ILE A 226 13.31 -9.89 16.42
N ASN A 227 14.35 -9.41 15.76
CA ASN A 227 14.56 -8.00 15.48
C ASN A 227 14.75 -7.70 13.99
N TYR A 228 14.19 -6.56 13.58
CA TYR A 228 14.62 -5.81 12.41
C TYR A 228 14.36 -4.31 12.65
N ASP A 229 15.17 -3.47 12.04
CA ASP A 229 15.00 -2.02 11.99
C ASP A 229 15.37 -1.57 10.58
N VAL A 230 14.35 -1.22 9.78
CA VAL A 230 14.52 -0.92 8.36
C VAL A 230 13.74 0.31 7.93
N ASN A 231 14.32 1.05 6.99
CA ASN A 231 13.69 2.12 6.25
C ASN A 231 13.41 1.64 4.82
N VAL A 232 12.15 1.67 4.41
CA VAL A 232 11.72 1.39 3.03
C VAL A 232 11.29 2.71 2.39
N THR A 233 12.10 3.22 1.49
CA THR A 233 11.78 4.38 0.67
C THR A 233 11.14 3.91 -0.63
N LEU A 234 10.01 4.50 -1.00
CA LEU A 234 9.30 4.25 -2.27
C LEU A 234 9.08 5.59 -2.97
N THR A 235 9.38 5.64 -4.28
CA THR A 235 9.13 6.82 -5.12
C THR A 235 8.43 6.43 -6.41
N GLN A 236 7.23 6.96 -6.64
CA GLN A 236 6.46 6.77 -7.88
C GLN A 236 7.20 7.33 -9.08
N GLN A 237 7.04 6.71 -10.25
CA GLN A 237 7.61 7.16 -11.52
C GLN A 237 6.50 7.48 -12.52
N GLU A 238 6.77 8.40 -13.45
CA GLU A 238 5.77 8.84 -14.44
C GLU A 238 5.31 7.72 -15.37
N ASN A 239 6.18 6.74 -15.63
CA ASN A 239 5.89 5.55 -16.44
C ASN A 239 5.03 4.49 -15.73
N GLY A 240 4.58 4.76 -14.49
CA GLY A 240 3.79 3.86 -13.67
C GLY A 240 4.59 2.81 -12.91
N SER A 241 5.93 2.80 -13.02
CA SER A 241 6.79 2.01 -12.14
C SER A 241 7.07 2.75 -10.83
N PHE A 242 7.83 2.13 -9.94
CA PHE A 242 8.32 2.76 -8.72
C PHE A 242 9.79 2.45 -8.52
N ASN A 243 10.53 3.42 -7.98
CA ASN A 243 11.83 3.18 -7.36
C ASN A 243 11.62 2.77 -5.90
N TYR A 244 12.48 1.89 -5.41
CA TYR A 244 12.56 1.59 -3.99
C TYR A 244 14.00 1.59 -3.51
N ASN A 245 14.16 1.85 -2.22
CA ASN A 245 15.38 1.63 -1.46
C ASN A 245 15.00 1.04 -0.11
N ILE A 246 15.63 -0.04 0.31
CA ILE A 246 15.49 -0.62 1.64
C ILE A 246 16.86 -0.67 2.32
N GLU A 247 16.95 -0.02 3.48
CA GLU A 247 18.18 0.12 4.25
C GLU A 247 17.89 -0.19 5.72
N GLY A 248 18.86 -0.80 6.42
CA GLY A 248 18.74 -1.07 7.85
C GLY A 248 19.42 -2.36 8.26
N LYS A 249 18.86 -3.03 9.26
CA LYS A 249 19.41 -4.28 9.79
C LYS A 249 18.32 -5.28 10.18
N THR A 250 18.69 -6.55 10.14
CA THR A 250 17.94 -7.66 10.74
C THR A 250 18.90 -8.52 11.56
N ASP A 251 18.35 -9.39 12.41
CA ASP A 251 19.11 -10.53 12.91
C ASP A 251 19.42 -11.52 11.76
N GLY A 252 20.32 -12.48 12.00
CA GLY A 252 20.57 -13.59 11.07
C GLY A 252 19.54 -14.72 11.13
N PHE A 253 18.71 -14.76 12.17
CA PHE A 253 17.63 -15.72 12.31
C PHE A 253 16.38 -15.01 12.84
N PRO A 254 15.16 -15.31 12.35
CA PRO A 254 14.81 -16.38 11.42
C PRO A 254 14.91 -15.90 9.95
N ALA A 255 14.02 -16.34 9.05
CA ALA A 255 13.97 -15.79 7.70
C ALA A 255 13.22 -14.45 7.70
N TYR A 256 13.64 -13.52 6.83
CA TYR A 256 13.04 -12.21 6.64
C TYR A 256 12.62 -12.03 5.18
N GLU A 257 11.45 -11.44 4.96
CA GLU A 257 10.94 -11.11 3.63
C GLU A 257 10.30 -9.72 3.62
N PHE A 258 10.64 -8.93 2.60
CA PHE A 258 10.04 -7.62 2.36
C PHE A 258 9.51 -7.56 0.94
N PHE A 259 8.24 -7.19 0.81
CA PHE A 259 7.55 -7.05 -0.45
C PHE A 259 6.97 -5.65 -0.59
N ILE A 260 6.93 -5.17 -1.84
CA ILE A 260 6.06 -4.07 -2.26
C ILE A 260 5.00 -4.67 -3.19
N THR A 261 3.73 -4.47 -2.89
CA THR A 261 2.61 -4.78 -3.79
C THR A 261 2.04 -3.49 -4.34
N ASP A 262 1.94 -3.41 -5.65
CA ASP A 262 1.25 -2.35 -6.36
C ASP A 262 -0.24 -2.70 -6.46
N GLU A 263 -1.12 -2.00 -5.70
CA GLU A 263 -2.56 -2.29 -5.74
C GLU A 263 -3.19 -1.97 -7.09
N LYS A 264 -2.55 -1.14 -7.92
CA LYS A 264 -2.98 -0.91 -9.29
C LYS A 264 -2.97 -2.25 -10.00
N THR A 265 -1.78 -2.77 -10.25
CA THR A 265 -1.57 -3.95 -11.10
C THR A 265 -1.78 -5.28 -10.38
N ASN A 266 -1.95 -5.25 -9.06
CA ASN A 266 -1.94 -6.41 -8.16
C ASN A 266 -0.65 -7.23 -8.26
N ASN A 267 0.44 -6.60 -8.73
CA ASN A 267 1.75 -7.22 -8.81
C ASN A 267 2.52 -7.02 -7.51
N SER A 268 3.12 -8.10 -7.01
CA SER A 268 4.01 -8.07 -5.85
C SER A 268 5.47 -8.19 -6.28
N TYR A 269 6.35 -7.52 -5.54
CA TYR A 269 7.79 -7.46 -5.82
C TYR A 269 8.55 -7.77 -4.53
N LEU A 270 9.30 -8.88 -4.51
CA LEU A 270 10.23 -9.16 -3.42
C LEU A 270 11.41 -8.18 -3.51
N ILE A 271 11.49 -7.25 -2.56
CA ILE A 271 12.54 -6.21 -2.51
C ILE A 271 13.73 -6.63 -1.63
N TYR A 272 13.50 -7.48 -0.63
CA TYR A 272 14.56 -8.10 0.17
C TYR A 272 14.08 -9.45 0.70
N GLY A 273 14.98 -10.43 0.73
CA GLY A 273 14.72 -11.73 1.33
C GLY A 273 16.02 -12.33 1.88
N SER A 274 15.98 -12.82 3.11
CA SER A 274 17.07 -13.55 3.76
C SER A 274 16.50 -14.80 4.43
N SER A 275 17.19 -15.93 4.31
CA SER A 275 16.77 -17.18 4.94
C SER A 275 17.96 -17.91 5.55
N PRO A 276 17.87 -18.39 6.80
CA PRO A 276 18.91 -19.19 7.44
C PRO A 276 19.18 -20.50 6.69
N THR A 277 18.24 -20.99 5.88
CA THR A 277 18.45 -22.18 5.03
C THR A 277 19.46 -21.94 3.90
N VAL A 278 19.70 -20.67 3.54
CA VAL A 278 20.63 -20.24 2.49
C VAL A 278 21.92 -19.69 3.10
N THR A 279 21.79 -18.84 4.13
CA THR A 279 22.94 -18.19 4.76
C THR A 279 23.69 -19.09 5.73
N GLY A 280 23.07 -20.19 6.20
CA GLY A 280 23.64 -21.09 7.19
C GLY A 280 23.54 -20.59 8.63
N ASP A 281 22.81 -19.48 8.87
CA ASP A 281 22.61 -18.92 10.19
C ASP A 281 21.78 -19.87 11.08
N SER A 282 22.08 -19.88 12.38
CA SER A 282 21.39 -20.71 13.37
C SER A 282 20.54 -19.84 14.31
N PRO A 283 19.65 -20.42 15.15
CA PRO A 283 18.90 -19.66 16.16
C PRO A 283 19.76 -18.81 17.11
N THR A 284 21.07 -19.07 17.22
CA THR A 284 21.99 -18.20 17.97
C THR A 284 22.15 -16.81 17.37
N ALA A 285 21.79 -16.62 16.10
CA ALA A 285 21.82 -15.34 15.42
C ALA A 285 20.68 -14.39 15.86
N LEU A 286 19.76 -14.83 16.73
CA LEU A 286 18.81 -13.94 17.42
C LEU A 286 19.48 -13.09 18.52
N PHE A 287 20.66 -13.48 18.99
CA PHE A 287 21.31 -12.75 20.07
C PHE A 287 21.91 -11.45 19.54
N PRO A 288 21.70 -10.31 20.25
CA PRO A 288 22.27 -9.03 19.84
C PRO A 288 23.80 -9.07 19.64
N PRO A 289 24.33 -8.22 18.76
CA PRO A 289 23.63 -7.20 17.99
C PRO A 289 22.99 -7.73 16.69
N MET A 290 21.99 -7.01 16.15
CA MET A 290 21.54 -7.20 14.75
C MET A 290 22.74 -7.05 13.80
N GLU A 291 23.09 -8.14 13.13
CA GLU A 291 24.34 -8.29 12.40
C GLU A 291 24.17 -8.32 10.88
N LYS A 292 22.96 -8.53 10.35
CA LYS A 292 22.71 -8.58 8.91
C LYS A 292 22.32 -7.20 8.39
N THR A 293 23.17 -6.64 7.55
CA THR A 293 22.87 -5.40 6.82
C THR A 293 21.79 -5.64 5.76
N VAL A 294 20.83 -4.73 5.72
CA VAL A 294 19.88 -4.56 4.63
C VAL A 294 20.29 -3.33 3.85
N ASP A 295 20.58 -3.50 2.57
CA ASP A 295 20.91 -2.43 1.64
C ASP A 295 20.61 -2.92 0.22
N LYS A 296 19.43 -2.55 -0.28
CA LYS A 296 18.96 -2.87 -1.62
C LYS A 296 18.14 -1.73 -2.21
N ALA A 297 18.46 -1.37 -3.43
CA ALA A 297 17.67 -0.46 -4.23
C ALA A 297 17.31 -1.08 -5.58
N GLY A 298 16.24 -0.58 -6.20
CA GLY A 298 15.85 -1.00 -7.54
C GLY A 298 14.65 -0.23 -8.08
N ASN A 299 14.24 -0.60 -9.29
CA ASN A 299 13.04 -0.07 -9.95
C ASN A 299 12.18 -1.24 -10.42
N SER A 300 10.87 -1.17 -10.17
CA SER A 300 9.93 -2.24 -10.52
C SER A 300 9.82 -2.52 -12.03
N ALA A 301 10.22 -1.58 -12.89
CA ALA A 301 10.28 -1.78 -14.34
C ALA A 301 11.32 -2.82 -14.78
N PHE A 302 12.33 -3.09 -13.94
CA PHE A 302 13.39 -4.07 -14.21
C PHE A 302 13.28 -5.32 -13.33
N MET A 303 12.15 -5.48 -12.65
CA MET A 303 11.87 -6.62 -11.78
C MET A 303 10.73 -7.45 -12.35
N ASN A 304 10.84 -8.76 -12.22
CA ASN A 304 9.71 -9.65 -12.48
C ASN A 304 8.80 -9.67 -11.25
N PRO A 305 7.50 -9.37 -11.39
CA PRO A 305 6.52 -9.61 -10.35
C PRO A 305 6.56 -11.05 -9.86
N THR A 306 6.36 -11.24 -8.56
CA THR A 306 6.34 -12.55 -7.93
C THR A 306 5.53 -12.52 -6.64
N ASP A 307 4.61 -13.47 -6.52
CA ASP A 307 3.93 -13.73 -5.25
C ASP A 307 4.69 -14.73 -4.39
N GLU A 308 5.52 -15.57 -5.02
CA GLU A 308 6.32 -16.60 -4.36
C GLU A 308 7.68 -16.79 -5.02
N LYS A 309 8.75 -16.77 -4.22
CA LYS A 309 10.12 -17.06 -4.65
C LYS A 309 10.74 -18.11 -3.74
N LYS A 310 11.09 -19.27 -4.31
CA LYS A 310 11.83 -20.34 -3.61
C LYS A 310 13.18 -19.82 -3.12
N PHE A 311 13.63 -20.34 -1.98
CA PHE A 311 15.00 -20.13 -1.53
C PHE A 311 15.95 -20.67 -2.60
N LYS A 312 16.98 -19.89 -2.93
CA LYS A 312 18.02 -20.28 -3.88
C LYS A 312 19.27 -20.64 -3.11
#